data_AF-A0A1B7UVE9-F1
#
_entry.id   AF-A0A1B7UVE9-F1
#
_cell.length_a   1.000
_cell.length_b   1.000
_cell.length_c   1.000
_cell.angle_alpha   90.00
_cell.angle_beta   90.00
_cell.angle_gamma   90.00
#
_symmetry.space_group_name_H-M   'P 1'
#
loop_
_entity.id
_entity.type
_entity.pdbx_description
1 polymer ?
#
loop_
_entity_poly.entity_id
_entity_poly.type
_entity_poly.pdbx_seq_one_letter_code
_entity_poly.pdbx_strand_id
1 'polypeptide(L)'
;MLQNTYQLPLTFEQILTLVKQLSNSEKLLLSKELEKETLNNELTELLEIFQTDELSLEEITEEVEIVRSQIYNRKDQISTCVL
;
A
#
# COMPACT_ATOMS: atom_id res chain seq x y z
N MET A 1 -12.58 -30.67 31.50
CA MET A 1 -12.85 -31.27 30.17
C MET A 1 -11.53 -31.33 29.44
N LEU A 2 -11.10 -32.53 29.02
CA LEU A 2 -9.82 -32.74 28.34
C LEU A 2 -9.95 -32.22 26.90
N GLN A 3 -9.36 -31.07 26.60
CA GLN A 3 -9.23 -30.57 25.23
C GLN A 3 -8.04 -31.28 24.57
N ASN A 4 -8.28 -32.46 24.02
CA ASN A 4 -7.30 -33.11 23.16
C ASN A 4 -7.25 -32.37 21.82
N THR A 5 -6.12 -31.71 21.54
CA THR A 5 -5.84 -31.09 20.25
C THR A 5 -5.30 -32.16 19.30
N TYR A 6 -6.16 -32.62 18.39
CA TYR A 6 -5.75 -33.53 17.32
C TYR A 6 -5.20 -32.70 16.15
N GLN A 7 -3.94 -32.90 15.78
CA GLN A 7 -3.42 -32.38 14.51
C GLN A 7 -3.91 -33.29 13.40
N LEU A 8 -5.05 -32.91 12.79
CA LEU A 8 -5.58 -33.60 11.63
C LEU A 8 -4.76 -33.13 10.41
N PRO A 9 -4.01 -34.01 9.72
CA PRO A 9 -3.33 -33.64 8.48
C PRO A 9 -4.40 -33.41 7.41
N LEU A 10 -4.83 -32.17 7.26
CA LEU A 10 -5.80 -31.72 6.26
C LEU A 10 -5.07 -31.04 5.11
N THR A 11 -5.40 -31.46 3.90
CA THR A 11 -5.04 -30.74 2.68
C THR A 11 -5.97 -29.54 2.50
N PHE A 12 -5.51 -28.52 1.76
CA PHE A 12 -6.34 -27.36 1.43
C PHE A 12 -7.66 -27.76 0.75
N GLU A 13 -7.65 -28.76 -0.13
CA GLU A 13 -8.87 -29.24 -0.78
C GLU A 13 -9.89 -29.83 0.19
N GLN A 14 -9.42 -30.54 1.22
CA GLN A 14 -10.30 -31.07 2.27
C GLN A 14 -10.91 -29.94 3.10
N ILE A 15 -10.12 -28.90 3.41
CA ILE A 15 -10.63 -27.70 4.10
C ILE A 15 -11.67 -27.00 3.23
N LEU A 16 -11.40 -26.81 1.93
CA LEU A 16 -12.34 -26.20 0.99
C LEU A 16 -13.66 -26.99 0.90
N THR A 17 -13.56 -28.32 0.92
CA THR A 17 -14.74 -29.20 0.91
C THR A 17 -15.58 -29.01 2.16
N LEU A 18 -14.96 -28.90 3.34
CA LEU A 18 -15.65 -28.62 4.60
C LEU A 18 -16.33 -27.24 4.57
N VAL A 19 -15.63 -26.20 4.09
CA VAL A 19 -16.18 -24.85 3.97
C VAL A 19 -17.38 -24.81 3.02
N LYS A 20 -17.36 -25.58 1.92
CA LYS A 20 -18.49 -25.67 0.98
C LYS A 20 -19.73 -26.29 1.61
N GLN A 21 -19.56 -27.23 2.54
CA GLN A 21 -20.64 -27.92 3.26
C GLN A 21 -21.32 -27.07 4.34
N LEU A 22 -20.70 -25.96 4.76
CA LEU A 22 -21.27 -25.04 5.76
C LEU A 22 -22.56 -24.38 5.27
N SER A 23 -23.44 -24.06 6.22
CA SER A 23 -24.63 -23.24 5.99
C SER A 23 -24.26 -21.80 5.62
N ASN A 24 -25.21 -21.07 5.01
CA ASN A 24 -24.96 -19.67 4.60
C ASN A 24 -24.58 -18.77 5.79
N SER A 25 -25.17 -18.99 6.98
CA SER A 25 -24.83 -18.25 8.20
C SER A 25 -23.40 -18.50 8.67
N GLU A 26 -22.94 -19.75 8.60
CA GLU A 26 -21.58 -20.13 9.01
C GLU A 26 -20.54 -19.61 8.02
N LYS A 27 -20.85 -19.63 6.72
CA LYS A 27 -20.00 -19.01 5.68
C LYS A 27 -19.84 -17.51 5.91
N LEU A 28 -20.91 -16.82 6.30
CA LEU A 28 -20.86 -15.39 6.61
C LEU A 28 -19.98 -15.11 7.83
N LEU A 29 -20.09 -15.92 8.88
CA LEU A 29 -19.24 -15.81 10.06
C LEU A 29 -17.78 -16.06 9.74
N LEU A 30 -17.49 -17.11 8.97
CA LEU A 30 -16.13 -17.45 8.53
C LEU A 30 -15.53 -16.34 7.66
N SER A 31 -16.32 -15.78 6.73
CA SER A 31 -15.88 -14.66 5.89
C SER A 31 -15.46 -13.46 6.73
N LYS A 32 -16.23 -13.09 7.76
CA LYS A 32 -15.89 -11.97 8.64
C LYS A 32 -14.62 -12.20 9.44
N GLU A 33 -14.35 -13.44 9.83
CA GLU A 33 -13.12 -13.74 10.59
C GLU A 33 -11.90 -13.78 9.67
N LEU A 34 -12.05 -14.33 8.47
CA LEU A 34 -11.00 -14.29 7.44
C LEU A 34 -10.69 -12.85 7.02
N GLU A 35 -11.71 -12.00 6.85
CA GLU A 35 -11.53 -10.57 6.54
C GLU A 35 -10.68 -9.88 7.60
N LYS A 36 -10.86 -10.17 8.89
CA LYS A 36 -10.01 -9.57 9.94
C LYS A 36 -8.55 -9.97 9.82
N GLU A 37 -8.28 -11.20 9.39
CA GLU A 37 -6.91 -11.69 9.17
C GLU A 37 -6.30 -11.12 7.89
N THR A 38 -7.09 -10.90 6.83
CA THR A 38 -6.62 -10.35 5.55
C THR A 38 -6.60 -8.83 5.50
N LEU A 39 -7.32 -8.13 6.40
CA LEU A 39 -7.44 -6.67 6.42
C LEU A 39 -6.09 -5.95 6.49
N ASN A 40 -5.11 -6.50 7.22
CA ASN A 40 -3.77 -5.91 7.25
C ASN A 40 -3.09 -6.00 5.88
N ASN A 41 -3.24 -7.11 5.16
CA ASN A 41 -2.65 -7.26 3.84
C ASN A 41 -3.31 -6.32 2.83
N GLU A 42 -4.64 -6.20 2.87
CA GLU A 42 -5.38 -5.25 2.02
C GLU A 42 -5.00 -3.80 2.33
N LEU A 43 -4.80 -3.45 3.62
CA LEU A 43 -4.33 -2.13 4.02
C LEU A 43 -2.90 -1.88 3.56
N THR A 44 -2.01 -2.87 3.68
CA THR A 44 -0.63 -2.77 3.19
C THR A 44 -0.60 -2.57 1.68
N GLU A 45 -1.34 -3.36 0.92
CA GLU A 45 -1.45 -3.22 -0.54
C GLU A 45 -1.98 -1.84 -0.94
N LEU A 46 -2.99 -1.33 -0.20
CA LEU A 46 -3.49 0.03 -0.41
C LEU A 46 -2.42 1.09 -0.09
N LEU A 47 -1.68 0.94 1.00
CA LEU A 47 -0.61 1.88 1.38
C LEU A 47 0.54 1.88 0.37
N GLU A 48 0.87 0.72 -0.22
CA GLU A 48 1.86 0.62 -1.31
C GLU A 48 1.40 1.38 -2.56
N ILE A 49 0.11 1.32 -2.92
CA ILE A 49 -0.43 2.07 -4.06
C ILE A 49 -0.32 3.59 -3.83
N PHE A 50 -0.51 4.04 -2.59
CA PHE A 50 -0.40 5.46 -2.22
C PHE A 50 1.04 5.88 -1.91
N GLN A 51 2.01 4.96 -1.94
CA GLN A 51 3.40 5.30 -1.72
C GLN A 51 3.90 6.11 -2.91
N THR A 52 4.17 7.38 -2.68
CA THR A 52 4.82 8.25 -3.67
C THR A 52 6.32 7.98 -3.68
N ASP A 53 6.95 8.18 -4.83
CA ASP A 53 8.41 8.20 -4.92
C ASP A 53 8.97 9.18 -3.87
N GLU A 54 9.94 8.69 -3.09
CA GLU A 54 10.54 9.49 -2.02
C GLU A 54 11.42 10.56 -2.67
N LEU A 55 10.95 11.81 -2.65
CA LEU A 55 11.66 12.92 -3.26
C LEU A 55 12.96 13.19 -2.50
N SER A 56 14.10 12.99 -3.17
CA SER A 56 15.40 13.17 -2.53
C SER A 56 15.71 14.66 -2.31
N LEU A 57 16.50 14.97 -1.28
CA LEU A 57 16.96 16.34 -1.02
C LEU A 57 17.77 16.89 -2.21
N GLU A 58 18.48 16.01 -2.91
CA GLU A 58 19.25 16.35 -4.11
C GLU A 58 18.33 16.82 -5.24
N GLU A 59 17.25 16.08 -5.55
CA GLU A 59 16.26 16.45 -6.57
C GLU A 59 15.57 17.78 -6.24
N ILE A 60 15.22 17.99 -4.96
CA ILE A 60 14.65 19.26 -4.49
C ILE A 60 15.65 20.40 -4.74
N THR A 61 16.92 20.17 -4.41
CA THR A 61 17.97 21.19 -4.53
C THR A 61 18.22 21.54 -5.99
N GLU A 62 18.26 20.53 -6.86
CA GLU A 62 18.44 20.70 -8.30
C GLU A 62 17.31 21.56 -8.90
N GLU A 63 16.04 21.21 -8.63
CA GLU A 63 14.90 21.99 -9.10
C GLU A 63 14.91 23.43 -8.57
N VAL A 64 15.25 23.62 -7.29
CA VAL A 64 15.35 24.96 -6.69
C VAL A 64 16.45 25.78 -7.36
N GLU A 65 17.62 25.21 -7.62
CA GLU A 65 18.71 25.92 -8.29
C GLU A 65 18.38 26.21 -9.77
N ILE A 66 17.72 25.29 -10.48
CA ILE A 66 17.22 25.54 -11.84
C ILE A 66 16.29 26.75 -11.86
N VAL A 67 15.29 26.79 -10.98
CA VAL A 67 14.34 27.91 -10.88
C VAL A 67 15.06 29.20 -10.49
N ARG A 68 16.02 29.13 -9.55
CA ARG A 68 16.80 30.30 -9.11
C ARG A 68 17.63 30.88 -10.26
N SER A 69 18.32 30.04 -11.04
CA SER A 69 19.06 30.46 -12.23
C SER A 69 18.17 31.09 -13.29
N GLN A 70 16.98 30.53 -13.53
CA GLN A 70 16.01 31.11 -14.47
C GLN A 70 15.56 32.52 -14.05
N ILE A 71 15.34 32.74 -12.74
CA ILE A 71 14.97 34.04 -12.19
C ILE A 71 16.11 35.06 -12.38
N TYR A 72 17.36 34.68 -12.10
CA TYR A 72 18.51 35.57 -12.30
C TYR A 72 18.71 35.92 -13.77
N ASN A 73 18.68 34.93 -14.66
CA ASN A 73 18.81 35.15 -16.11
C ASN A 73 17.71 36.09 -16.64
N ARG A 74 16.48 35.97 -16.13
CA ARG A 74 15.38 36.87 -16.49
C ARG A 74 15.61 38.29 -15.98
N LYS A 75 16.16 38.46 -14.77
CA LYS A 75 16.49 39.78 -14.20
C LYS A 75 17.64 40.46 -14.97
N ASP A 76 18.67 39.71 -15.37
CA ASP A 76 19.79 40.25 -16.14
C ASP A 76 19.39 40.65 -17.57
N GLN A 77 18.49 39.91 -18.22
CA GLN A 77 17.92 40.30 -19.52
C GLN A 77 17.10 41.59 -19.44
N ILE A 78 16.33 41.78 -18.35
CA ILE A 78 15.58 43.03 -18.13
C ILE A 78 16.55 44.20 -17.91
N SER A 79 17.68 43.99 -17.23
CA SER A 79 18.68 45.05 -17.03
C SER A 79 19.46 45.41 -18.29
N THR A 80 19.59 44.48 -19.24
CA THR A 80 20.30 44.70 -20.52
C THR A 80 19.41 45.40 -21.57
N CYS A 81 18.09 45.21 -21.53
CA CYS A 81 17.15 45.87 -22.46
C CYS A 81 16.81 47.34 -22.13
N VAL A 82 17.36 47.90 -21.05
CA VAL A 82 17.11 49.30 -20.61
C VAL A 82 18.32 50.23 -20.88
N LEU A 83 19.38 49.71 -21.53
CA LEU A 83 20.50 50.48 -22.07
C LEU A 83 20.45 50.50 -23.60
#